data_AF-A0A2H5ZKT8-F1
#
_entry.id   AF-A0A2H5ZKT8-F1
#
_cell.length_a   1.000
_cell.length_b   1.000
_cell.length_c   1.000
_cell.angle_alpha   90.00
_cell.angle_beta   90.00
_cell.angle_gamma   90.00
#
_symmetry.space_group_name_H-M   'P 1'
#
loop_
_entity.id
_entity.type
_entity.pdbx_description
1 polymer ?
#
loop_
_entity_poly.entity_id
_entity_poly.type
_entity_poly.pdbx_seq_one_letter_code
_entity_poly.pdbx_strand_id
1 'polypeptide(L)'
;MGIHYENLDEGVREFMIRELDLDIHSGRLYISPRLTEAGTQAWPDLLREAFREHDDDWLASQLRLRRLMRTTEQRRKPKGGLAIAKVPHTAAETLAEGEFNRFYARGLCASVLASGGTEVEVYRGKAVQNPRAESQAMIGRRLPAQQLLDDLRTSQGVEPALGLPPGPNSGLTVRRVGE
;
A
#
# COMPACT_ATOMS: atom_id res chain seq x y z
N MET A 1 -14.38 2.99 1.64
CA MET A 1 -13.95 3.91 0.59
C MET A 1 -12.47 4.10 0.76
N GLY A 2 -11.76 3.54 -0.20
CA GLY A 2 -10.31 3.52 -0.29
C GLY A 2 -9.76 4.88 -0.69
N ILE A 3 -8.51 4.87 -1.13
CA ILE A 3 -7.83 6.06 -1.62
C ILE A 3 -8.25 6.34 -3.07
N HIS A 4 -8.59 7.59 -3.37
CA HIS A 4 -8.73 8.08 -4.74
C HIS A 4 -7.34 8.36 -5.33
N TYR A 5 -6.97 7.59 -6.36
CA TYR A 5 -5.67 7.66 -7.03
C TYR A 5 -5.77 8.50 -8.33
N GLU A 6 -5.29 9.75 -8.32
CA GLU A 6 -5.43 10.70 -9.45
C GLU A 6 -4.73 10.22 -10.73
N ASN A 7 -3.62 9.48 -10.59
CA ASN A 7 -2.80 9.03 -11.71
C ASN A 7 -2.83 7.52 -11.95
N LEU A 8 -3.88 6.82 -11.51
CA LEU A 8 -4.02 5.38 -11.74
C LEU A 8 -4.49 5.08 -13.18
N ASP A 9 -3.68 5.50 -14.14
CA ASP A 9 -3.83 5.22 -15.57
C ASP A 9 -3.15 3.89 -15.98
N GLU A 10 -3.39 3.43 -17.21
CA GLU A 10 -2.83 2.17 -17.72
C GLU A 10 -1.29 2.15 -17.65
N GLY A 11 -0.64 3.30 -17.91
CA GLY A 11 0.81 3.41 -17.84
C GLY A 11 1.32 3.17 -16.42
N VAL A 12 0.70 3.78 -15.41
CA VAL A 12 1.06 3.55 -14.00
C VAL A 12 0.76 2.11 -13.59
N ARG A 13 -0.36 1.53 -14.03
CA ARG A 13 -0.72 0.13 -13.76
C ARG A 13 0.32 -0.85 -14.31
N GLU A 14 0.83 -0.62 -15.51
CA GLU A 14 1.94 -1.41 -16.06
C GLU A 14 3.18 -1.36 -15.15
N PHE A 15 3.55 -0.16 -14.67
CA PHE A 15 4.67 -0.03 -13.74
C PHE A 15 4.39 -0.68 -12.39
N MET A 16 3.15 -0.64 -11.86
CA MET A 16 2.77 -1.37 -10.65
C MET A 16 2.96 -2.88 -10.81
N ILE A 17 2.60 -3.44 -11.97
CA ILE A 17 2.79 -4.86 -12.28
C ILE A 17 4.30 -5.20 -12.38
N ARG A 18 5.11 -4.35 -13.03
CA ARG A 18 6.57 -4.54 -13.09
C ARG A 18 7.19 -4.55 -11.70
N GLU A 19 6.76 -3.65 -10.82
CA GLU A 19 7.22 -3.61 -9.42
C GLU A 19 6.80 -4.86 -8.64
N LEU A 20 5.59 -5.37 -8.87
CA LEU A 20 5.12 -6.64 -8.30
C LEU A 20 5.98 -7.81 -8.78
N ASP A 21 6.26 -7.88 -10.07
CA ASP A 21 7.10 -8.93 -10.64
C ASP A 21 8.51 -8.87 -10.05
N LEU A 22 9.09 -7.68 -9.90
CA LEU A 22 10.40 -7.50 -9.24
C LEU A 22 10.40 -8.07 -7.81
N ASP A 23 9.35 -7.82 -7.04
CA ASP A 23 9.22 -8.33 -5.67
C ASP A 23 9.04 -9.85 -5.62
N ILE A 24 8.27 -10.42 -6.55
CA ILE A 24 8.07 -11.87 -6.66
C ILE A 24 9.39 -12.56 -7.03
N HIS A 25 10.07 -12.10 -8.08
CA HIS A 25 11.31 -12.71 -8.56
C HIS A 25 12.45 -12.60 -7.53
N SER A 26 12.46 -11.54 -6.73
CA SER A 26 13.46 -11.35 -5.67
C SER A 26 13.09 -12.01 -4.34
N GLY A 27 11.91 -12.62 -4.23
CA GLY A 27 11.43 -13.25 -2.99
C GLY A 27 11.14 -12.25 -1.87
N ARG A 28 10.79 -11.02 -2.24
CA ARG A 28 10.64 -9.87 -1.35
C ARG A 28 9.20 -9.39 -1.17
N LEU A 29 8.25 -9.93 -1.94
CA LEU A 29 6.84 -9.56 -1.81
C LEU A 29 6.38 -9.70 -0.35
N TYR A 30 5.83 -8.62 0.22
CA TYR A 30 5.35 -8.63 1.59
C TYR A 30 4.13 -9.55 1.73
N ILE A 31 4.25 -10.53 2.63
CA ILE A 31 3.17 -11.44 3.01
C ILE A 31 2.73 -11.10 4.43
N SER A 32 1.51 -10.59 4.56
CA SER A 32 0.95 -10.25 5.87
C SER A 32 0.78 -11.51 6.74
N PRO A 33 1.22 -11.48 8.02
CA PRO A 33 1.00 -12.60 8.94
C PRO A 33 -0.48 -12.83 9.26
N ARG A 34 -1.34 -11.88 8.90
CA ARG A 34 -2.79 -11.99 9.03
C ARG A 34 -3.45 -12.74 7.87
N LEU A 35 -2.73 -13.09 6.81
CA LEU A 35 -3.25 -13.97 5.77
C LEU A 35 -3.34 -15.41 6.27
N THR A 36 -4.35 -16.13 5.79
CA THR A 36 -4.39 -17.59 5.89
C THR A 36 -3.36 -18.21 4.94
N GLU A 37 -3.18 -19.52 5.00
CA GLU A 37 -2.34 -20.22 4.02
C GLU A 37 -2.88 -20.04 2.59
N ALA A 38 -4.19 -20.24 2.39
CA ALA A 38 -4.85 -19.96 1.13
C ALA A 38 -4.71 -18.49 0.72
N GLY A 39 -4.79 -17.56 1.68
CA GLY A 39 -4.56 -16.13 1.45
C GLY A 39 -3.15 -15.83 0.97
N THR A 40 -2.14 -16.46 1.58
CA THR A 40 -0.74 -16.31 1.19
C THR A 40 -0.51 -16.79 -0.25
N GLN A 41 -1.09 -17.94 -0.62
CA GLN A 41 -0.96 -18.49 -1.97
C GLN A 41 -1.68 -17.64 -3.02
N ALA A 42 -2.87 -17.10 -2.69
CA ALA A 42 -3.65 -16.27 -3.60
C ALA A 42 -3.17 -14.82 -3.71
N TRP A 43 -2.31 -14.36 -2.78
CA TRP A 43 -1.95 -12.94 -2.64
C TRP A 43 -1.28 -12.34 -3.88
N PRO A 44 -0.26 -12.98 -4.49
CA PRO A 44 0.40 -12.41 -5.68
C PRO A 44 -0.56 -12.20 -6.86
N ASP A 45 -1.46 -13.16 -7.09
CA ASP A 45 -2.41 -13.10 -8.20
C ASP A 45 -3.53 -12.08 -7.93
N LEU A 46 -4.00 -11.96 -6.69
CA LEU A 46 -4.94 -10.92 -6.29
C LEU A 46 -4.37 -9.52 -6.46
N LEU A 47 -3.10 -9.31 -6.09
CA LEU A 47 -2.42 -8.03 -6.34
C LEU A 47 -2.33 -7.75 -7.83
N ARG A 48 -1.93 -8.73 -8.64
CA ARG A 48 -1.83 -8.57 -10.10
C ARG A 48 -3.18 -8.21 -10.73
N GLU A 49 -4.27 -8.87 -10.32
CA GLU A 49 -5.63 -8.57 -10.77
C GLU A 49 -6.06 -7.16 -10.35
N ALA A 50 -5.81 -6.79 -9.09
CA ALA A 50 -6.11 -5.45 -8.58
C ALA A 50 -5.36 -4.37 -9.36
N PHE A 51 -4.07 -4.56 -9.61
CA PHE A 51 -3.24 -3.58 -10.32
C PHE A 51 -3.65 -3.43 -11.78
N ARG A 52 -4.15 -4.50 -12.40
CA ARG A 52 -4.59 -4.44 -13.80
C ARG A 52 -5.91 -3.68 -13.96
N GLU A 53 -6.92 -3.95 -13.14
CA GLU A 53 -8.29 -3.49 -13.46
C GLU A 53 -9.07 -2.88 -12.30
N HIS A 54 -8.53 -2.92 -11.07
CA HIS A 54 -9.28 -2.56 -9.88
C HIS A 54 -8.52 -1.59 -8.95
N ASP A 55 -8.96 -1.54 -7.70
CA ASP A 55 -8.51 -0.66 -6.63
C ASP A 55 -8.37 -1.40 -5.29
N ASP A 56 -8.04 -0.66 -4.25
CA ASP A 56 -7.88 -1.16 -2.88
C ASP A 56 -9.20 -1.62 -2.24
N ASP A 57 -10.32 -0.96 -2.54
CA ASP A 57 -11.65 -1.37 -2.07
C ASP A 57 -12.05 -2.75 -2.63
N TRP A 58 -11.81 -2.99 -3.93
CA TRP A 58 -12.02 -4.28 -4.57
C TRP A 58 -11.11 -5.35 -3.94
N LEU A 59 -9.82 -5.06 -3.77
CA LEU A 59 -8.87 -5.99 -3.17
C LEU A 59 -9.28 -6.37 -1.74
N ALA A 60 -9.69 -5.39 -0.93
CA ALA A 60 -10.23 -5.64 0.41
C ALA A 60 -11.49 -6.53 0.36
N SER A 61 -12.36 -6.30 -0.62
CA SER A 61 -13.57 -7.12 -0.81
C SER A 61 -13.23 -8.58 -1.13
N GLN A 62 -12.23 -8.84 -1.98
CA GLN A 62 -11.81 -10.20 -2.32
C GLN A 62 -11.21 -10.92 -1.11
N LEU A 63 -10.40 -10.22 -0.30
CA LEU A 63 -9.86 -10.78 0.94
C LEU A 63 -10.97 -11.24 1.90
N ARG A 64 -12.06 -10.46 2.02
CA ARG A 64 -13.22 -10.79 2.86
C ARG A 64 -14.05 -11.94 2.27
N LEU A 65 -14.48 -11.81 1.02
CA LEU A 65 -15.37 -12.76 0.34
C LEU A 65 -14.76 -14.16 0.28
N ARG A 66 -13.46 -14.24 -0.01
CA ARG A 66 -12.71 -15.50 -0.12
C ARG A 66 -12.16 -15.98 1.23
N ARG A 67 -12.43 -15.28 2.34
CA ARG A 67 -11.99 -15.61 3.71
C ARG A 67 -10.48 -15.83 3.82
N LEU A 68 -9.71 -14.95 3.20
CA LEU A 68 -8.25 -15.06 3.11
C LEU A 68 -7.51 -14.46 4.31
N MET A 69 -8.25 -13.83 5.22
CA MET A 69 -7.73 -13.27 6.47
C MET A 69 -7.97 -14.25 7.63
N ARG A 70 -6.97 -14.41 8.49
CA ARG A 70 -7.12 -15.09 9.78
C ARG A 70 -8.16 -14.37 10.63
N THR A 71 -8.87 -15.13 11.46
CA THR A 71 -9.87 -14.58 12.40
C THR A 71 -9.27 -14.21 13.75
N THR A 72 -8.09 -14.76 14.08
CA THR A 72 -7.38 -14.52 15.34
C THR A 72 -5.89 -14.30 15.10
N GLU A 73 -5.26 -13.53 16.00
CA GLU A 73 -3.84 -13.25 16.02
C GLU A 73 -3.29 -13.39 17.44
N GLN A 74 -1.99 -13.72 17.56
CA GLN A 74 -1.31 -13.72 18.85
C GLN A 74 -0.88 -12.29 19.20
N ARG A 75 -1.26 -11.83 20.40
CA ARG A 75 -0.93 -10.50 20.90
C ARG A 75 -0.14 -10.61 22.20
N ARG A 76 0.98 -9.88 22.31
CA ARG A 76 1.71 -9.74 23.58
C ARG A 76 0.88 -8.93 24.58
N LYS A 77 0.77 -9.42 25.81
CA LYS A 77 0.09 -8.69 26.89
C LYS A 77 1.04 -7.65 27.51
N PRO A 78 0.52 -6.52 28.03
CA PRO A 78 1.34 -5.49 28.69
C PRO A 78 2.17 -6.01 29.87
N LYS A 79 1.70 -7.06 30.55
CA LYS A 79 2.37 -7.67 31.72
C LYS A 79 3.15 -8.95 31.38
N GLY A 80 3.46 -9.18 30.10
CA GLY A 80 4.11 -10.41 29.63
C GLY A 80 3.14 -11.53 29.27
N GLY A 81 3.61 -12.50 28.46
CA GLY A 81 2.80 -13.61 27.93
C GLY A 81 2.06 -13.30 26.63
N LEU A 82 1.52 -14.35 26.00
CA LEU A 82 0.75 -14.28 24.76
C LEU A 82 -0.76 -14.40 25.06
N ALA A 83 -1.58 -13.68 24.29
CA ALA A 83 -3.03 -13.80 24.25
C ALA A 83 -3.47 -14.09 22.82
N ILE A 84 -4.57 -14.81 22.67
CA ILE A 84 -5.28 -14.88 21.38
C ILE A 84 -6.24 -13.69 21.35
N ALA A 85 -6.09 -12.83 20.36
CA ALA A 85 -6.98 -11.72 20.08
C ALA A 85 -7.71 -11.96 18.75
N LYS A 86 -8.88 -11.36 18.57
CA LYS A 86 -9.54 -11.34 17.26
C LYS A 86 -8.78 -10.40 16.34
N VAL A 87 -8.59 -10.81 15.09
CA VAL A 87 -8.11 -9.90 14.05
C VAL A 87 -9.14 -8.78 13.88
N PRO A 88 -8.72 -7.51 13.80
CA PRO A 88 -9.64 -6.41 13.57
C PRO A 88 -10.50 -6.63 12.32
N HIS A 89 -11.78 -6.25 12.37
CA HIS A 89 -12.67 -6.35 11.22
C HIS A 89 -12.19 -5.50 10.03
N THR A 90 -11.38 -4.47 10.28
CA THR A 90 -10.76 -3.58 9.29
C THR A 90 -9.45 -4.11 8.70
N ALA A 91 -9.03 -5.33 9.05
CA ALA A 91 -7.70 -5.83 8.67
C ALA A 91 -7.56 -6.04 7.16
N ALA A 92 -8.63 -6.42 6.47
CA ALA A 92 -8.62 -6.59 5.01
C ALA A 92 -8.43 -5.24 4.32
N GLU A 93 -9.16 -4.21 4.76
CA GLU A 93 -9.08 -2.83 4.28
C GLU A 93 -7.69 -2.26 4.55
N THR A 94 -7.15 -2.48 5.75
CA THR A 94 -5.82 -1.98 6.13
C THR A 94 -4.73 -2.60 5.26
N LEU A 95 -4.80 -3.91 4.99
CA LEU A 95 -3.83 -4.60 4.15
C LEU A 95 -3.95 -4.14 2.69
N ALA A 96 -5.17 -4.12 2.14
CA ALA A 96 -5.42 -3.75 0.77
C ALA A 96 -5.03 -2.30 0.48
N GLU A 97 -5.48 -1.34 1.31
CA GLU A 97 -5.14 0.09 1.18
C GLU A 97 -3.62 0.29 1.27
N GLY A 98 -2.96 -0.32 2.26
CA GLY A 98 -1.53 -0.15 2.47
C GLY A 98 -0.69 -0.66 1.31
N GLU A 99 -0.94 -1.89 0.86
CA GLU A 99 -0.14 -2.50 -0.20
C GLU A 99 -0.48 -1.95 -1.58
N PHE A 100 -1.76 -1.70 -1.88
CA PHE A 100 -2.14 -1.06 -3.13
C PHE A 100 -1.52 0.33 -3.26
N ASN A 101 -1.62 1.16 -2.20
CA ASN A 101 -1.03 2.50 -2.21
C ASN A 101 0.50 2.46 -2.32
N ARG A 102 1.16 1.50 -1.65
CA ARG A 102 2.60 1.29 -1.77
C ARG A 102 3.00 0.99 -3.22
N PHE A 103 2.33 0.06 -3.87
CA PHE A 103 2.63 -0.29 -5.26
C PHE A 103 2.25 0.82 -6.23
N TYR A 104 1.13 1.52 -6.00
CA TYR A 104 0.77 2.71 -6.77
C TYR A 104 1.85 3.78 -6.71
N ALA A 105 2.34 4.11 -5.50
CA ALA A 105 3.40 5.10 -5.35
C ALA A 105 4.70 4.67 -6.05
N ARG A 106 5.09 3.39 -5.94
CA ARG A 106 6.23 2.85 -6.70
C ARG A 106 6.03 2.94 -8.20
N GLY A 107 4.86 2.50 -8.69
CA GLY A 107 4.51 2.51 -10.10
C GLY A 107 4.49 3.93 -10.68
N LEU A 108 3.94 4.89 -9.93
CA LEU A 108 3.94 6.30 -10.32
C LEU A 108 5.35 6.88 -10.35
N CYS A 109 6.18 6.64 -9.33
CA CYS A 109 7.57 7.10 -9.35
C CYS A 109 8.35 6.52 -10.53
N ALA A 110 8.19 5.23 -10.82
CA ALA A 110 8.82 4.59 -11.97
C ALA A 110 8.32 5.17 -13.30
N SER A 111 7.02 5.43 -13.42
CA SER A 111 6.41 6.10 -14.58
C SER A 111 6.97 7.50 -14.80
N VAL A 112 7.03 8.32 -13.75
CA VAL A 112 7.56 9.69 -13.78
C VAL A 112 9.03 9.70 -14.20
N LEU A 113 9.86 8.81 -13.65
CA LEU A 113 11.27 8.70 -14.02
C LEU A 113 11.44 8.27 -15.48
N ALA A 114 10.62 7.31 -15.94
CA ALA A 114 10.66 6.86 -17.33
C ALA A 114 10.27 7.97 -18.34
N SER A 115 9.42 8.93 -17.94
CA SER A 115 9.08 10.10 -18.74
C SER A 115 10.03 11.29 -18.55
N GLY A 116 11.13 11.13 -17.82
CA GLY A 116 12.13 12.19 -17.57
C GLY A 116 11.75 13.19 -16.46
N GLY A 117 10.68 12.93 -15.71
CA GLY A 117 10.33 13.71 -14.52
C GLY A 117 11.19 13.30 -13.31
N THR A 118 11.24 14.17 -12.30
CA THR A 118 12.13 14.00 -11.14
C THR A 118 11.42 13.97 -9.80
N GLU A 119 10.16 14.41 -9.75
CA GLU A 119 9.43 14.63 -8.50
C GLU A 119 7.99 14.13 -8.59
N VAL A 120 7.44 13.78 -7.44
CA VAL A 120 6.01 13.54 -7.22
C VAL A 120 5.52 14.44 -6.08
N GLU A 121 4.24 14.77 -6.07
CA GLU A 121 3.62 15.61 -5.04
C GLU A 121 2.73 14.77 -4.12
N VAL A 122 2.82 15.01 -2.83
CA VAL A 122 1.99 14.33 -1.82
C VAL A 122 0.62 14.96 -1.75
N TYR A 123 -0.44 14.15 -1.73
CA TYR A 123 -1.80 14.63 -1.51
C TYR A 123 -2.60 13.64 -0.66
N ARG A 124 -3.83 14.04 -0.29
CA ARG A 124 -4.77 13.21 0.46
C ARG A 124 -5.84 12.66 -0.49
N GLY A 125 -5.73 11.38 -0.85
CA GLY A 125 -6.71 10.70 -1.69
C GLY A 125 -7.91 10.13 -0.93
N LYS A 126 -7.89 10.14 0.41
CA LYS A 126 -9.01 9.64 1.23
C LYS A 126 -9.43 10.65 2.28
N ALA A 127 -10.74 10.82 2.43
CA ALA A 127 -11.33 11.61 3.51
C ALA A 127 -11.00 10.97 4.88
N VAL A 128 -10.32 11.70 5.74
CA VAL A 128 -9.97 11.29 7.10
C VAL A 128 -10.48 12.35 8.05
N GLN A 129 -11.33 11.97 9.01
CA GLN A 129 -12.01 12.91 9.90
C GLN A 129 -11.06 13.59 10.88
N ASN A 130 -10.11 12.84 11.45
CA ASN A 130 -9.14 13.35 12.43
C ASN A 130 -7.71 13.00 11.98
N PRO A 131 -7.20 13.67 10.94
CA PRO A 131 -5.87 13.38 10.41
C PRO A 131 -4.79 13.83 11.40
N ARG A 132 -3.72 13.05 11.52
CA ARG A 132 -2.56 13.40 12.35
C ARG A 132 -1.89 14.66 11.79
N ALA A 133 -1.35 15.50 12.67
CA ALA A 133 -0.71 16.75 12.28
C ALA A 133 0.49 16.52 11.33
N GLU A 134 1.29 15.49 11.60
CA GLU A 134 2.40 15.05 10.75
C GLU A 134 1.94 14.66 9.32
N SER A 135 0.82 13.95 9.19
CA SER A 135 0.26 13.63 7.87
C SER A 135 -0.25 14.89 7.17
N GLN A 136 -0.86 15.83 7.89
CA GLN A 136 -1.31 17.08 7.27
C GLN A 136 -0.15 17.93 6.76
N ALA A 137 0.97 17.96 7.48
CA ALA A 137 2.17 18.69 7.08
C ALA A 137 2.84 18.11 5.82
N MET A 138 2.51 16.88 5.42
CA MET A 138 3.06 16.26 4.21
C MET A 138 2.37 16.71 2.93
N ILE A 139 1.11 17.15 2.99
CA ILE A 139 0.33 17.51 1.80
C ILE A 139 0.98 18.68 1.05
N GLY A 140 1.08 18.58 -0.27
CA GLY A 140 1.71 19.56 -1.15
C GLY A 140 3.23 19.49 -1.18
N ARG A 141 3.87 18.66 -0.36
CA ARG A 141 5.32 18.45 -0.44
C ARG A 141 5.67 17.73 -1.73
N ARG A 142 6.74 18.19 -2.38
CA ARG A 142 7.37 17.48 -3.49
C ARG A 142 8.46 16.57 -2.96
N LEU A 143 8.50 15.35 -3.48
CA LEU A 143 9.47 14.34 -3.11
C LEU A 143 10.24 13.88 -4.36
N PRO A 144 11.57 13.70 -4.28
CA PRO A 144 12.32 13.12 -5.37
C PRO A 144 11.81 11.71 -5.68
N ALA A 145 11.35 11.49 -6.92
CA ALA A 145 10.71 10.24 -7.32
C ALA A 145 11.66 9.04 -7.15
N GLN A 146 12.94 9.22 -7.47
CA GLN A 146 13.96 8.18 -7.29
C GLN A 146 14.14 7.80 -5.81
N GLN A 147 14.25 8.79 -4.92
CA GLN A 147 14.44 8.52 -3.49
C GLN A 147 13.22 7.83 -2.87
N LEU A 148 12.01 8.25 -3.25
CA LEU A 148 10.78 7.61 -2.79
C LEU A 148 10.67 6.17 -3.30
N LEU A 149 10.97 5.93 -4.58
CA LEU A 149 10.96 4.59 -5.15
C LEU A 149 11.92 3.64 -4.43
N ASP A 150 13.15 4.10 -4.16
CA ASP A 150 14.17 3.29 -3.49
C ASP A 150 13.82 3.00 -2.02
N ASP A 151 13.28 3.98 -1.30
CA ASP A 151 12.78 3.79 0.07
C ASP A 151 11.63 2.78 0.10
N LEU A 152 10.66 2.90 -0.81
CA LEU A 152 9.52 1.99 -0.89
C LEU A 152 9.90 0.54 -1.24
N ARG A 153 10.95 0.36 -2.06
CA ARG A 153 11.51 -0.96 -2.42
C ARG A 153 12.27 -1.62 -1.28
N THR A 154 12.77 -0.85 -0.31
CA THR A 154 13.57 -1.35 0.81
C THR A 154 12.81 -1.44 2.14
N SER A 155 11.60 -0.86 2.22
CA SER A 155 10.77 -0.76 3.44
C SER A 155 9.52 -1.64 3.42
N GLN A 156 9.57 -2.82 2.77
CA GLN A 156 8.42 -3.73 2.69
C GLN A 156 7.92 -4.16 4.08
N GLY A 157 6.60 -4.07 4.29
CA GLY A 157 5.96 -4.44 5.55
C GLY A 157 6.25 -3.52 6.75
N VAL A 158 7.04 -2.46 6.56
CA VAL A 158 7.37 -1.47 7.60
C VAL A 158 7.08 -0.05 7.13
N GLU A 159 7.10 0.91 8.05
CA GLU A 159 6.92 2.32 7.72
C GLU A 159 8.15 2.84 6.94
N PRO A 160 7.97 3.43 5.75
CA PRO A 160 9.08 3.96 4.95
C PRO A 160 9.74 5.18 5.59
N ALA A 161 11.04 5.39 5.35
CA ALA A 161 11.81 6.47 5.96
C ALA A 161 11.34 7.86 5.53
N LEU A 162 10.79 7.98 4.32
CA LEU A 162 10.21 9.21 3.78
C LEU A 162 8.76 9.44 4.23
N GLY A 163 8.22 8.54 5.07
CA GLY A 163 6.91 8.68 5.69
C GLY A 163 5.74 8.50 4.72
N LEU A 164 5.94 7.80 3.60
CA LEU A 164 4.87 7.49 2.65
C LEU A 164 4.95 6.06 2.13
N PRO A 165 3.86 5.28 2.21
CA PRO A 165 2.60 5.62 2.89
C PRO A 165 2.78 5.71 4.43
N PRO A 166 2.27 6.75 5.12
CA PRO A 166 2.44 6.94 6.56
C PRO A 166 1.41 6.09 7.30
N GLY A 167 1.76 4.84 7.59
CA GLY A 167 0.95 3.90 8.35
C GLY A 167 -0.54 3.77 7.92
N PRO A 168 -1.32 2.98 8.66
CA PRO A 168 -2.74 2.81 8.38
C PRO A 168 -3.56 4.10 8.56
N ASN A 169 -4.55 4.32 7.70
CA ASN A 169 -5.56 5.39 7.79
C ASN A 169 -5.05 6.84 7.64
N SER A 170 -3.83 7.06 7.15
CA SER A 170 -3.39 8.43 6.82
C SER A 170 -4.09 8.96 5.58
N GLY A 171 -4.50 8.10 4.64
CA GLY A 171 -5.14 8.49 3.39
C GLY A 171 -4.23 9.31 2.47
N LEU A 172 -2.92 9.33 2.74
CA LEU A 172 -1.94 10.04 1.93
C LEU A 172 -1.41 9.15 0.82
N THR A 173 -1.19 9.76 -0.33
CA THR A 173 -0.58 9.14 -1.50
C THR A 173 0.12 10.22 -2.33
N VAL A 174 0.53 9.90 -3.55
CA VAL A 174 1.32 10.77 -4.44
C VAL A 174 0.69 10.93 -5.82
N ARG A 175 0.93 12.08 -6.44
CA ARG A 175 0.52 12.42 -7.81
C ARG A 175 1.68 13.02 -8.59
N ARG A 176 1.52 13.15 -9.91
CA ARG A 176 2.45 13.90 -10.77
C ARG A 176 2.46 15.38 -10.35
N VAL A 177 3.60 16.04 -10.53
CA VAL A 177 3.71 17.48 -10.27
C VAL A 177 3.10 18.26 -11.44
N GLY A 178 2.20 19.21 -11.15
CA GLY A 178 1.67 20.14 -12.16
C GLY A 178 0.34 19.74 -12.81
N GLU A 179 -0.42 18.83 -12.18
CA GLU A 179 -1.83 18.60 -12.49
C GLU A 179 -2.76 19.44 -11.60
#